data_AF-A0A1H1IJU7-F1
#
_entry.id   AF-A0A1H1IJU7-F1
#
_cell.length_a   1.000
_cell.length_b   1.000
_cell.length_c   1.000
_cell.angle_alpha   90.00
_cell.angle_beta   90.00
_cell.angle_gamma   90.00
#
_symmetry.space_group_name_H-M   'P 1'
#
loop_
_entity.id
_entity.type
_entity.pdbx_description
1 polymer ?
#
loop_
_entity_poly.entity_id
_entity_poly.type
_entity_poly.pdbx_seq_one_letter_code
_entity_poly.pdbx_strand_id
1 'polypeptide(L)'
;MKLLKLILISMTALLLFLSSSWAMDKFGQDVSPELEAKTLLARMLRQPFRPDTYDPKKSVEQLLEVVESKADYFRAYFNLGLAYHELDDYPNAKAAFNKAIIIRHELNIEDTSVVNTAGWVAMKHGDFSHAEGLLKQAEALTINEESFTKRATISNLGELYFLTQRFEEAERYLTRSLQDYGNEAAQYYLDVIAATQKLEKNIAGDIPAATPEALQ
;
A
#
# COMPACT_ATOMS: atom_id res chain seq x y z
N MET A 1 -43.12 22.03 39.62
CA MET A 1 -42.82 22.60 38.29
C MET A 1 -41.34 22.84 37.99
N LYS A 2 -40.49 23.28 38.95
CA LYS A 2 -39.04 23.51 38.69
C LYS A 2 -38.22 22.23 38.47
N LEU A 3 -38.54 21.14 39.17
CA LEU A 3 -37.81 19.85 39.06
C LEU A 3 -37.99 19.18 37.68
N LEU A 4 -39.20 19.25 37.10
CA LEU A 4 -39.51 18.69 35.78
C LEU A 4 -38.77 19.42 34.65
N LYS A 5 -38.58 20.74 34.77
CA LYS A 5 -37.78 21.53 33.82
C LYS A 5 -36.29 21.18 33.89
N LEU A 6 -35.76 20.88 35.07
CA LEU A 6 -34.36 20.52 35.24
C LEU A 6 -34.03 19.14 34.62
N ILE A 7 -34.94 18.17 34.78
CA ILE A 7 -34.82 16.83 34.16
C ILE A 7 -34.96 16.91 32.64
N LEU A 8 -35.86 17.77 32.12
CA LEU A 8 -36.02 17.95 30.69
C LEU A 8 -34.80 18.64 30.05
N ILE A 9 -34.18 19.59 30.75
CA ILE A 9 -32.93 20.24 30.31
C ILE A 9 -31.75 19.25 30.35
N SER A 10 -31.66 18.37 31.36
CA SER A 10 -30.59 17.37 31.41
C SER A 10 -30.77 16.26 30.37
N MET A 11 -32.00 15.82 30.08
CA MET A 11 -32.27 14.86 29.01
C MET A 11 -32.03 15.45 27.62
N THR A 12 -32.37 16.73 27.39
CA THR A 12 -32.07 17.39 26.11
C THR A 12 -30.58 17.65 25.95
N ALA A 13 -29.84 18.00 27.01
CA ALA A 13 -28.39 18.06 26.97
C ALA A 13 -27.77 16.67 26.71
N LEU A 14 -28.25 15.61 27.36
CA LEU A 14 -27.78 14.24 27.12
C LEU A 14 -28.12 13.74 25.70
N LEU A 15 -29.29 14.10 25.16
CA LEU A 15 -29.70 13.83 23.79
C LEU A 15 -28.93 14.67 22.77
N LEU A 16 -28.51 15.90 23.10
CA LEU A 16 -27.60 16.71 22.28
C LEU A 16 -26.17 16.14 22.28
N PHE A 17 -25.71 15.57 23.39
CA PHE A 17 -24.47 14.79 23.45
C PHE A 17 -24.55 13.44 22.72
N LEU A 18 -25.75 12.86 22.59
CA LEU A 18 -25.99 11.62 21.82
C LEU A 18 -26.34 11.88 20.35
N SER A 19 -26.63 13.13 19.96
CA SER A 19 -27.02 13.53 18.60
C SER A 19 -26.01 14.44 17.89
N SER A 20 -24.90 14.81 18.54
CA SER A 20 -23.64 15.06 17.84
C SER A 20 -23.11 13.72 17.31
N SER A 21 -23.81 13.24 16.29
CA SER A 21 -23.64 11.99 15.57
C SER A 21 -22.17 11.78 15.21
N TRP A 22 -21.60 10.72 15.78
CA TRP A 22 -20.36 10.08 15.38
C TRP A 22 -20.35 9.90 13.86
N ALA A 23 -19.81 10.88 13.13
CA ALA A 23 -19.51 10.73 11.72
C ALA A 23 -18.22 9.91 11.65
N MET A 24 -18.36 8.60 11.86
CA MET A 24 -17.25 7.69 11.64
C MET A 24 -17.09 7.50 10.14
N ASP A 25 -15.85 7.54 9.67
CA ASP A 25 -15.55 7.05 8.34
C ASP A 25 -15.78 5.52 8.28
N LYS A 26 -15.67 4.94 7.08
CA LYS A 26 -15.90 3.49 6.89
C LYS A 26 -14.92 2.58 7.68
N PHE A 27 -13.90 3.14 8.30
CA PHE A 27 -12.90 2.43 9.11
C PHE A 27 -13.03 2.74 10.61
N GLY A 28 -14.09 3.43 11.02
CA GLY A 28 -14.37 3.71 12.43
C GLY A 28 -13.60 4.91 12.99
N GLN A 29 -12.98 5.73 12.15
CA GLN A 29 -12.32 6.96 12.62
C GLN A 29 -13.29 8.13 12.66
N ASP A 30 -13.29 8.89 13.76
CA ASP A 30 -14.08 10.12 13.89
C ASP A 30 -13.50 11.23 13.00
N VAL A 31 -14.09 11.41 11.82
CA VAL A 31 -13.62 12.31 10.75
C VAL A 31 -14.80 13.14 10.28
N SER A 32 -14.65 14.47 10.27
CA SER A 32 -15.72 15.34 9.76
C SER A 32 -15.95 15.12 8.25
N PRO A 33 -17.20 15.29 7.75
CA PRO A 33 -17.48 15.20 6.32
C PRO A 33 -16.64 16.14 5.46
N GLU A 34 -16.25 17.30 6.00
CA GLU A 34 -15.37 18.25 5.31
C GLU A 34 -13.96 17.68 5.10
N LEU A 35 -13.36 17.07 6.12
CA LEU A 35 -12.04 16.45 6.00
C LEU A 35 -12.06 15.22 5.08
N GLU A 36 -13.13 14.44 5.12
CA GLU A 36 -13.30 13.33 4.19
C GLU A 36 -13.48 13.83 2.74
N ALA A 37 -14.24 14.91 2.52
CA ALA A 37 -14.40 15.53 1.21
C ALA A 37 -13.08 16.10 0.67
N LYS A 38 -12.28 16.79 1.50
CA LYS A 38 -10.93 17.26 1.13
C LYS A 38 -10.01 16.10 0.73
N THR A 39 -10.04 15.01 1.50
CA THR A 39 -9.26 13.79 1.20
C THR A 39 -9.70 13.14 -0.11
N LEU A 40 -11.01 13.12 -0.39
CA LEU A 40 -11.57 12.63 -1.65
C LEU A 40 -11.16 13.50 -2.84
N LEU A 41 -11.21 14.83 -2.69
CA LEU A 41 -10.75 15.78 -3.71
C LEU A 41 -9.27 15.58 -4.02
N ALA A 42 -8.42 15.50 -3.00
CA ALA A 42 -6.99 15.25 -3.17
C ALA A 42 -6.73 13.95 -3.95
N ARG A 43 -7.46 12.87 -3.63
CA ARG A 43 -7.38 11.62 -4.38
C ARG A 43 -7.73 11.78 -5.86
N MET A 44 -8.67 12.66 -6.21
CA MET A 44 -9.03 12.95 -7.61
C MET A 44 -7.94 13.76 -8.32
N LEU A 45 -7.34 14.73 -7.61
CA LEU A 45 -6.30 15.59 -8.16
C LEU A 45 -5.02 14.83 -8.51
N ARG A 46 -4.70 13.72 -7.82
CA ARG A 46 -3.49 12.92 -8.10
C ARG A 46 -3.66 11.81 -9.16
N GLN A 47 -4.78 11.75 -9.89
CA GLN A 47 -5.00 10.68 -10.89
C GLN A 47 -4.43 11.07 -12.28
N PRO A 48 -3.34 10.46 -12.76
CA PRO A 48 -2.68 10.88 -14.01
C PRO A 48 -3.56 10.67 -15.26
N PHE A 49 -4.54 9.77 -15.21
CA PHE A 49 -5.50 9.52 -16.30
C PHE A 49 -6.66 10.53 -16.34
N ARG A 50 -6.67 11.56 -15.48
CA ARG A 50 -7.62 12.69 -15.52
C ARG A 50 -6.88 14.00 -15.76
N PRO A 51 -6.37 14.23 -16.98
CA PRO A 51 -5.44 15.33 -17.25
C PRO A 51 -6.01 16.71 -16.91
N ASP A 52 -7.31 16.94 -17.12
CA ASP A 52 -7.96 18.23 -16.84
C ASP A 52 -7.96 18.62 -15.36
N THR A 53 -7.83 17.63 -14.47
CA THR A 53 -7.83 17.82 -13.01
C THR A 53 -6.54 17.33 -12.35
N TYR A 54 -5.54 16.91 -13.12
CA TYR A 54 -4.31 16.31 -12.59
C TYR A 54 -3.40 17.40 -12.01
N ASP A 55 -3.34 17.44 -10.68
CA ASP A 55 -2.50 18.34 -9.90
C ASP A 55 -2.07 17.65 -8.59
N PRO A 56 -1.03 16.79 -8.65
CA PRO A 56 -0.55 16.08 -7.47
C PRO A 56 0.07 17.04 -6.42
N LYS A 57 0.51 18.25 -6.81
CA LYS A 57 0.97 19.27 -5.85
C LYS A 57 -0.19 19.81 -5.02
N LYS A 58 -1.30 20.17 -5.67
CA LYS A 58 -2.52 20.58 -4.96
C LYS A 58 -3.13 19.44 -4.15
N SER A 59 -2.99 18.19 -4.60
CA SER A 59 -3.32 17.02 -3.76
C SER A 59 -2.53 17.03 -2.46
N VAL A 60 -1.20 17.25 -2.51
CA VAL A 60 -0.35 17.34 -1.31
C VAL A 60 -0.81 18.49 -0.40
N GLU A 61 -1.00 19.70 -0.95
CA GLU A 61 -1.46 20.87 -0.18
C GLU A 61 -2.75 20.58 0.61
N GLN A 62 -3.77 20.05 -0.06
CA GLN A 62 -5.04 19.70 0.58
C GLN A 62 -4.89 18.63 1.67
N LEU A 63 -4.00 17.65 1.46
CA LEU A 63 -3.77 16.58 2.43
C LEU A 63 -2.96 17.05 3.64
N LEU A 64 -2.05 18.02 3.46
CA LEU A 64 -1.31 18.65 4.57
C LEU A 64 -2.27 19.39 5.51
N GLU A 65 -3.22 20.16 4.97
CA GLU A 65 -4.28 20.79 5.79
C GLU A 65 -5.11 19.75 6.58
N VAL A 66 -5.40 18.60 5.95
CA VAL A 66 -6.17 17.52 6.59
C VAL A 66 -5.41 16.90 7.74
N VAL A 67 -4.12 16.57 7.56
CA VAL A 67 -3.32 15.96 8.64
C VAL A 67 -2.96 16.96 9.74
N GLU A 68 -2.93 18.26 9.45
CA GLU A 68 -2.82 19.31 10.46
C GLU A 68 -4.10 19.37 11.33
N SER A 69 -5.26 19.28 10.69
CA SER A 69 -6.57 19.28 11.39
C SER A 69 -6.85 17.97 12.14
N LYS A 70 -6.42 16.84 11.58
CA LYS A 70 -6.61 15.49 12.15
C LYS A 70 -5.36 14.64 11.95
N ALA A 71 -4.44 14.75 12.92
CA ALA A 71 -3.12 14.13 12.88
C ALA A 71 -3.11 12.59 12.93
N ASP A 72 -4.23 11.97 13.28
CA ASP A 72 -4.42 10.51 13.32
C ASP A 72 -5.26 9.99 12.15
N TYR A 73 -5.47 10.76 11.07
CA TYR A 73 -6.26 10.28 9.93
C TYR A 73 -5.42 9.42 8.96
N PHE A 74 -5.49 8.08 9.07
CA PHE A 74 -4.61 7.20 8.30
C PHE A 74 -4.80 7.33 6.79
N ARG A 75 -6.04 7.56 6.31
CA ARG A 75 -6.32 7.71 4.87
C ARG A 75 -5.71 8.98 4.29
N ALA A 76 -5.59 10.04 5.08
CA ALA A 76 -4.95 11.26 4.64
C ALA A 76 -3.44 11.01 4.39
N TYR A 77 -2.76 10.38 5.35
CA TYR A 77 -1.37 9.97 5.17
C TYR A 77 -1.18 8.94 4.04
N PHE A 78 -2.11 8.00 3.89
CA PHE A 78 -2.07 7.04 2.79
C PHE A 78 -2.16 7.74 1.42
N ASN A 79 -3.08 8.68 1.26
CA ASN A 79 -3.19 9.45 0.02
C ASN A 79 -2.03 10.44 -0.15
N LEU A 80 -1.43 10.93 0.94
CA LEU A 80 -0.27 11.80 0.89
C LEU A 80 0.95 11.02 0.36
N GLY A 81 1.13 9.78 0.80
CA GLY A 81 2.15 8.87 0.26
C GLY A 81 2.00 8.65 -1.24
N LEU A 82 0.78 8.43 -1.71
CA LEU A 82 0.49 8.30 -3.14
C LEU A 82 0.66 9.61 -3.92
N ALA A 83 0.30 10.76 -3.34
CA ALA A 83 0.48 12.06 -3.99
C ALA A 83 1.97 12.41 -4.15
N TYR A 84 2.79 12.12 -3.13
CA TYR A 84 4.25 12.28 -3.24
C TYR A 84 4.87 11.29 -4.23
N HIS A 85 4.36 10.06 -4.32
CA HIS A 85 4.79 9.12 -5.36
C HIS A 85 4.56 9.67 -6.78
N GLU A 86 3.39 10.28 -7.04
CA GLU A 86 3.10 10.94 -8.32
C GLU A 86 4.02 12.14 -8.62
N LEU A 87 4.60 12.74 -7.58
CA LEU A 87 5.58 13.83 -7.70
C LEU A 87 7.03 13.33 -7.80
N ASP A 88 7.25 12.01 -7.83
CA ASP A 88 8.57 11.39 -7.75
C ASP A 88 9.34 11.74 -6.46
N ASP A 89 8.63 12.18 -5.40
CA ASP A 89 9.18 12.55 -4.10
C ASP A 89 9.14 11.34 -3.14
N TYR A 90 10.02 10.37 -3.41
CA TYR A 90 10.06 9.12 -2.65
C TYR A 90 10.30 9.29 -1.14
N PRO A 91 11.22 10.15 -0.66
CA PRO A 91 11.44 10.33 0.77
C PRO A 91 10.16 10.73 1.52
N ASN A 92 9.40 11.69 0.98
CA ASN A 92 8.15 12.13 1.58
C ASN A 92 7.04 11.08 1.42
N ALA A 93 7.01 10.36 0.29
CA ALA A 93 6.08 9.25 0.10
C ALA A 93 6.27 8.17 1.17
N LYS A 94 7.52 7.73 1.39
CA LYS A 94 7.91 6.74 2.40
C LYS A 94 7.54 7.19 3.81
N ALA A 95 7.81 8.45 4.16
CA ALA A 95 7.43 9.00 5.46
C ALA A 95 5.91 8.99 5.69
N ALA A 96 5.12 9.39 4.70
CA ALA A 96 3.67 9.41 4.77
C ALA A 96 3.08 7.99 4.87
N PHE A 97 3.57 7.03 4.08
CA PHE A 97 3.15 5.63 4.21
C PHE A 97 3.47 5.04 5.59
N ASN A 98 4.67 5.28 6.12
CA ASN A 98 5.04 4.81 7.45
C ASN A 98 4.11 5.37 8.53
N LYS A 99 3.76 6.66 8.43
CA LYS A 99 2.79 7.28 9.36
C LYS A 99 1.41 6.65 9.25
N ALA A 100 0.92 6.38 8.04
CA ALA A 100 -0.35 5.69 7.83
C ALA A 100 -0.35 4.26 8.40
N ILE A 101 0.75 3.52 8.25
CA ILE A 101 0.92 2.15 8.80
C ILE A 101 0.91 2.17 10.33
N ILE A 102 1.61 3.12 10.94
CA ILE A 102 1.64 3.30 12.41
C ILE A 102 0.24 3.59 12.93
N ILE A 103 -0.46 4.58 12.38
CA ILE A 103 -1.81 4.96 12.80
C ILE A 103 -2.77 3.77 12.63
N ARG A 104 -2.71 3.08 11.49
CA ARG A 104 -3.52 1.89 11.23
C ARG A 104 -3.33 0.85 12.33
N HIS A 105 -2.08 0.58 12.70
CA HIS A 105 -1.77 -0.37 13.77
C HIS A 105 -2.28 0.11 15.13
N GLU A 106 -1.99 1.35 15.52
CA GLU A 106 -2.40 1.95 16.80
C GLU A 106 -3.92 1.96 16.99
N LEU A 107 -4.67 2.17 15.91
CA LEU A 107 -6.13 2.22 15.91
C LEU A 107 -6.82 0.91 15.52
N ASN A 108 -6.07 -0.18 15.36
CA ASN A 108 -6.58 -1.49 14.93
C ASN A 108 -7.42 -1.44 13.64
N ILE A 109 -7.00 -0.61 12.68
CA ILE A 109 -7.68 -0.48 11.39
C ILE A 109 -7.32 -1.68 10.51
N GLU A 110 -8.35 -2.38 10.03
CA GLU A 110 -8.16 -3.65 9.31
C GLU A 110 -7.55 -3.46 7.92
N ASP A 111 -7.74 -2.30 7.26
CA ASP A 111 -7.30 -2.04 5.88
C ASP A 111 -5.81 -2.33 5.65
N THR A 112 -5.53 -3.43 4.96
CA THR A 112 -4.17 -3.90 4.65
C THR A 112 -3.59 -3.28 3.38
N SER A 113 -4.40 -2.57 2.58
CA SER A 113 -4.00 -2.06 1.26
C SER A 113 -2.86 -1.05 1.35
N VAL A 114 -2.78 -0.29 2.44
CA VAL A 114 -1.69 0.68 2.67
C VAL A 114 -0.32 0.02 2.71
N VAL A 115 -0.20 -1.17 3.33
CA VAL A 115 1.07 -1.88 3.49
C VAL A 115 1.55 -2.42 2.14
N ASN A 116 0.65 -3.09 1.40
CA ASN A 116 0.96 -3.57 0.04
C ASN A 116 1.32 -2.42 -0.91
N THR A 117 0.56 -1.32 -0.85
CA THR A 117 0.80 -0.15 -1.72
C THR A 117 2.14 0.51 -1.41
N ALA A 118 2.49 0.66 -0.14
CA ALA A 118 3.79 1.17 0.27
C ALA A 118 4.93 0.27 -0.26
N GLY A 119 4.76 -1.05 -0.19
CA GLY A 119 5.71 -2.02 -0.74
C GLY A 119 5.87 -1.90 -2.26
N TRP A 120 4.76 -1.76 -2.99
CA TRP A 120 4.78 -1.50 -4.43
C TRP A 120 5.47 -0.18 -4.80
N VAL A 121 5.18 0.91 -4.07
CA VAL A 121 5.86 2.20 -4.30
C VAL A 121 7.35 2.09 -4.02
N ALA A 122 7.76 1.44 -2.92
CA ALA A 122 9.17 1.22 -2.62
C ALA A 122 9.87 0.41 -3.73
N MET A 123 9.20 -0.61 -4.27
CA MET A 123 9.70 -1.40 -5.40
C MET A 123 9.88 -0.54 -6.66
N LYS A 124 8.90 0.32 -7.00
CA LYS A 124 9.02 1.23 -8.17
C LYS A 124 10.14 2.25 -8.03
N HIS A 125 10.52 2.60 -6.81
CA HIS A 125 11.65 3.47 -6.49
C HIS A 125 12.97 2.73 -6.26
N GLY A 126 13.01 1.41 -6.49
CA GLY A 126 14.23 0.60 -6.37
C GLY A 126 14.68 0.30 -4.94
N ASP A 127 13.91 0.68 -3.91
CA ASP A 127 14.16 0.31 -2.52
C ASP A 127 13.66 -1.13 -2.27
N PHE A 128 14.31 -2.10 -2.91
CA PHE A 128 13.88 -3.49 -2.95
C PHE A 128 13.88 -4.14 -1.56
N SER A 129 14.81 -3.78 -0.68
CA SER A 129 14.87 -4.31 0.69
C SER A 129 13.67 -3.86 1.51
N HIS A 130 13.31 -2.57 1.43
CA HIS A 130 12.13 -2.06 2.11
C HIS A 130 10.84 -2.62 1.51
N ALA A 131 10.79 -2.73 0.18
CA ALA A 131 9.68 -3.33 -0.54
C ALA A 131 9.43 -4.78 -0.09
N GLU A 132 10.47 -5.60 0.03
CA GLU A 132 10.36 -6.98 0.50
C GLU A 132 9.74 -7.05 1.89
N GLY A 133 10.24 -6.23 2.83
CA GLY A 133 9.73 -6.17 4.19
C GLY A 133 8.24 -5.80 4.24
N LEU A 134 7.84 -4.77 3.50
CA LEU A 134 6.44 -4.31 3.43
C LEU A 134 5.53 -5.35 2.76
N LEU A 135 5.93 -5.93 1.63
CA LEU A 135 5.12 -6.92 0.94
C LEU A 135 4.98 -8.21 1.75
N LYS A 136 6.03 -8.64 2.46
CA LYS A 136 5.96 -9.75 3.42
C LYS A 136 5.03 -9.47 4.58
N GLN A 137 5.06 -8.24 5.11
CA GLN A 137 4.12 -7.80 6.12
C GLN A 137 2.67 -7.84 5.59
N ALA A 138 2.43 -7.36 4.37
CA ALA A 138 1.11 -7.40 3.74
C ALA A 138 0.63 -8.85 3.50
N GLU A 139 1.52 -9.77 3.14
CA GLU A 139 1.22 -11.19 2.97
C GLU A 139 0.75 -11.81 4.30
N ALA A 140 1.47 -11.52 5.39
CA ALA A 140 1.11 -11.99 6.73
C ALA A 140 -0.24 -11.42 7.20
N LEU A 141 -0.51 -10.14 6.94
CA LEU A 141 -1.76 -9.47 7.31
C LEU A 141 -2.98 -9.99 6.53
N THR A 142 -2.78 -10.62 5.38
CA THR A 142 -3.86 -11.11 4.51
C THR A 142 -3.99 -12.64 4.50
N ILE A 143 -3.28 -13.35 5.39
CA ILE A 143 -3.21 -14.82 5.36
C ILE A 143 -4.59 -15.48 5.51
N ASN A 144 -5.48 -14.89 6.32
CA ASN A 144 -6.80 -15.44 6.66
C ASN A 144 -7.96 -14.93 5.78
N GLU A 145 -7.69 -14.11 4.75
CA GLU A 145 -8.72 -13.50 3.92
C GLU A 145 -8.37 -13.62 2.43
N GLU A 146 -9.32 -14.07 1.61
CA GLU A 146 -9.18 -13.94 0.15
C GLU A 146 -9.63 -12.54 -0.30
N SER A 147 -8.68 -11.61 -0.36
CA SER A 147 -8.93 -10.21 -0.69
C SER A 147 -8.24 -9.78 -1.99
N PHE A 148 -8.64 -8.63 -2.52
CA PHE A 148 -7.90 -7.98 -3.62
C PHE A 148 -6.45 -7.68 -3.18
N THR A 149 -6.25 -7.23 -1.94
CA THR A 149 -4.92 -6.95 -1.40
C THR A 149 -4.04 -8.19 -1.40
N LYS A 150 -4.55 -9.36 -0.98
CA LYS A 150 -3.79 -10.62 -1.02
C LYS A 150 -3.29 -10.92 -2.44
N ARG A 151 -4.18 -10.84 -3.43
CA ARG A 151 -3.85 -11.06 -4.85
C ARG A 151 -2.77 -10.10 -5.36
N ALA A 152 -2.92 -8.81 -5.04
CA ALA A 152 -1.94 -7.79 -5.38
C ALA A 152 -0.59 -8.05 -4.70
N THR A 153 -0.57 -8.39 -3.41
CA THR A 153 0.65 -8.69 -2.66
C THR A 153 1.41 -9.88 -3.24
N ILE A 154 0.71 -10.98 -3.55
CA ILE A 154 1.34 -12.17 -4.16
C ILE A 154 1.96 -11.84 -5.52
N SER A 155 1.26 -11.04 -6.33
CA SER A 155 1.76 -10.59 -7.63
C SER A 155 3.00 -9.68 -7.48
N ASN A 156 2.95 -8.71 -6.55
CA ASN A 156 4.05 -7.80 -6.28
C ASN A 156 5.29 -8.52 -5.72
N LEU A 157 5.12 -9.55 -4.88
CA LEU A 157 6.25 -10.38 -4.42
C LEU A 157 6.88 -11.15 -5.58
N GLY A 158 6.07 -11.68 -6.51
CA GLY A 158 6.58 -12.34 -7.72
C GLY A 158 7.41 -11.39 -8.59
N GLU A 159 6.90 -10.18 -8.85
CA GLU A 159 7.64 -9.14 -9.59
C GLU A 159 8.91 -8.73 -8.85
N LEU A 160 8.86 -8.52 -7.53
CA LEU A 160 10.02 -8.14 -6.72
C LEU A 160 11.15 -9.19 -6.81
N TYR A 161 10.81 -10.47 -6.66
CA TYR A 161 11.83 -11.53 -6.73
C TYR A 161 12.37 -11.70 -8.14
N PHE A 162 11.54 -11.50 -9.16
CA PHE A 162 12.01 -11.45 -10.54
C PHE A 162 13.01 -10.31 -10.76
N LEU A 163 12.69 -9.08 -10.33
CA LEU A 163 13.54 -7.90 -10.45
C LEU A 163 14.87 -8.04 -9.68
N THR A 164 14.86 -8.79 -8.58
CA THR A 164 16.05 -9.07 -7.76
C THR A 164 16.77 -10.36 -8.15
N GLN A 165 16.41 -10.98 -9.28
CA GLN A 165 16.99 -12.21 -9.83
C GLN A 165 16.92 -13.43 -8.89
N ARG A 166 16.01 -13.40 -7.92
CA ARG A 166 15.71 -14.51 -7.00
C ARG A 166 14.66 -15.41 -7.64
N PHE A 167 15.08 -16.13 -8.68
CA PHE A 167 14.17 -16.82 -9.57
C PHE A 167 13.37 -17.96 -8.91
N GLU A 168 13.93 -18.66 -7.93
CA GLU A 168 13.20 -19.71 -7.20
C GLU A 168 11.99 -19.13 -6.45
N GLU A 169 12.17 -18.03 -5.72
CA GLU A 169 11.06 -17.34 -5.06
C GLU A 169 10.11 -16.69 -6.06
N ALA A 170 10.64 -16.10 -7.14
CA ALA A 170 9.82 -15.50 -8.19
C ALA A 170 8.87 -16.53 -8.80
N GLU A 171 9.39 -17.70 -9.22
CA GLU A 171 8.58 -18.79 -9.77
C GLU A 171 7.46 -19.21 -8.82
N ARG A 172 7.77 -19.34 -7.52
CA ARG A 172 6.77 -19.71 -6.51
C ARG A 172 5.63 -18.70 -6.44
N TYR A 173 5.94 -17.40 -6.37
CA TYR A 173 4.93 -16.34 -6.26
C TYR A 173 4.18 -16.10 -7.57
N LEU A 174 4.87 -16.11 -8.70
CA LEU A 174 4.29 -15.90 -10.03
C LEU A 174 3.38 -17.07 -10.42
N THR A 175 3.78 -18.31 -10.16
CA THR A 175 2.93 -19.50 -10.39
C THR A 175 1.65 -19.40 -9.57
N ARG A 176 1.77 -19.05 -8.28
CA ARG A 176 0.61 -18.85 -7.42
C ARG A 176 -0.29 -17.70 -7.91
N SER A 177 0.31 -16.58 -8.33
CA SER A 177 -0.41 -15.44 -8.91
C SER A 177 -1.21 -15.83 -10.16
N LEU A 178 -0.62 -16.65 -11.03
CA LEU A 178 -1.28 -17.16 -12.24
C LEU A 178 -2.39 -18.17 -11.90
N GLN A 179 -2.08 -19.20 -11.12
CA GLN A 179 -2.96 -20.33 -10.90
C GLN A 179 -4.12 -20.01 -9.96
N ASP A 180 -3.85 -19.35 -8.83
CA ASP A 180 -4.88 -19.09 -7.81
C ASP A 180 -5.72 -17.86 -8.17
N TYR A 181 -5.14 -16.90 -8.90
CA TYR A 181 -5.73 -15.58 -9.10
C TYR A 181 -5.88 -15.16 -10.56
N GLY A 182 -5.50 -16.00 -11.51
CA GLY A 182 -5.70 -15.75 -12.94
C GLY A 182 -4.90 -14.56 -13.47
N ASN A 183 -3.78 -14.21 -12.84
CA ASN A 183 -2.93 -13.11 -13.31
C ASN A 183 -2.09 -13.55 -14.51
N GLU A 184 -2.65 -13.40 -15.71
CA GLU A 184 -1.99 -13.79 -16.97
C GLU A 184 -0.64 -13.07 -17.20
N ALA A 185 -0.46 -11.87 -16.65
CA ALA A 185 0.81 -11.16 -16.75
C ALA A 185 1.97 -11.91 -16.05
N ALA A 186 1.67 -12.79 -15.09
CA ALA A 186 2.68 -13.62 -14.44
C ALA A 186 3.34 -14.62 -15.41
N GLN A 187 2.64 -15.04 -16.47
CA GLN A 187 3.17 -15.99 -17.45
C GLN A 187 4.41 -15.44 -18.16
N TYR A 188 4.39 -14.15 -18.52
CA TYR A 188 5.54 -13.50 -19.15
C TYR A 188 6.81 -13.66 -18.31
N TYR A 189 6.73 -13.38 -17.01
CA TYR A 189 7.87 -13.50 -16.11
C TYR A 189 8.35 -14.95 -15.97
N LEU A 190 7.43 -15.91 -15.86
CA LEU A 190 7.77 -17.34 -15.80
C LEU A 190 8.51 -17.81 -17.06
N ASP A 191 8.06 -17.38 -18.25
CA ASP A 191 8.71 -17.72 -19.51
C ASP A 191 10.13 -17.13 -19.59
N VAL A 192 10.31 -15.88 -19.14
CA VAL A 192 11.63 -15.24 -19.09
C VAL A 192 12.56 -15.96 -18.11
N ILE A 193 12.07 -16.36 -16.94
CA ILE A 193 12.87 -17.14 -15.98
C ILE A 193 13.32 -18.46 -16.60
N ALA A 194 12.39 -19.23 -17.19
CA ALA A 194 12.69 -20.52 -17.80
C ALA A 194 13.70 -20.40 -18.96
N ALA A 195 13.56 -19.37 -19.79
CA ALA A 195 14.52 -19.08 -20.85
C ALA A 195 15.91 -18.72 -20.29
N THR A 196 15.95 -17.93 -19.21
CA THR A 196 17.20 -17.50 -18.55
C THR A 196 17.95 -18.70 -17.98
N GLN A 197 17.29 -19.54 -17.19
CA GLN A 197 17.89 -20.75 -16.60
C GLN A 197 18.40 -21.72 -17.68
N LYS A 198 17.67 -21.85 -18.80
CA LYS A 198 18.12 -22.66 -19.94
C LYS A 198 19.41 -22.12 -20.55
N LEU A 199 19.51 -20.80 -20.72
CA LEU A 199 20.71 -20.15 -21.25
C LEU A 199 21.90 -20.29 -20.28
N GLU A 200 21.69 -20.12 -18.98
CA GLU A 200 22.73 -20.29 -17.96
C GLU A 200 23.31 -21.71 -17.98
N LYS A 201 22.45 -22.73 -18.12
CA LYS A 201 22.89 -24.12 -18.22
C LYS A 201 23.75 -24.38 -19.47
N ASN A 202 23.39 -23.77 -20.61
CA ASN A 202 24.16 -23.92 -21.84
C ASN A 202 25.54 -23.27 -21.69
N ILE A 203 25.60 -22.04 -21.15
CA ILE A 203 26.87 -21.35 -20.89
C ILE A 203 27.74 -22.17 -19.93
N ALA A 204 27.17 -22.70 -18.85
CA ALA A 204 27.90 -23.54 -17.90
C ALA A 204 28.44 -24.84 -18.52
N GLY A 205 27.76 -25.40 -19.53
CA GLY A 205 28.22 -26.55 -20.29
C GLY A 205 29.34 -26.23 -21.29
N ASP A 206 29.43 -24.99 -21.76
CA ASP A 206 30.42 -24.51 -22.72
C ASP A 206 31.71 -23.99 -22.06
N ILE A 207 31.71 -23.77 -20.73
CA ILE A 207 32.92 -23.42 -19.98
C ILE A 207 33.70 -24.72 -19.72
N PRO A 208 34.88 -24.94 -20.37
CA PRO A 208 35.70 -26.10 -20.05
C PRO A 208 36.06 -26.07 -18.57
N ALA A 209 35.90 -27.21 -17.89
CA ALA A 209 36.30 -27.36 -16.50
C ALA A 209 37.74 -26.83 -16.33
N ALA A 210 37.93 -25.83 -15.47
CA ALA A 210 39.26 -25.33 -15.17
C ALA A 210 40.10 -26.51 -14.64
N THR A 211 41.02 -27.00 -15.46
CA THR A 211 41.92 -28.07 -15.04
C THR A 211 42.81 -27.51 -13.92
N PRO A 212 42.96 -28.19 -12.78
CA PRO A 212 43.75 -27.71 -11.64
C PRO A 212 45.27 -27.54 -11.91
N GLU A 213 45.74 -27.74 -13.14
CA GLU A 213 47.17 -27.92 -13.46
C GLU A 213 47.93 -26.63 -13.81
N ALA A 214 47.34 -25.44 -13.69
CA ALA A 214 48.02 -24.19 -14.03
C ALA A 214 48.74 -23.47 -12.85
N LEU A 215 48.87 -24.12 -11.68
CA LEU A 215 49.55 -23.55 -10.50
C LEU A 215 50.60 -24.51 -9.88
N GLN A 216 51.46 -25.09 -10.72
CA GLN A 216 52.75 -25.65 -10.29
C GLN A 216 53.87 -24.98 -11.07
#